data_AF-A0A0L8ID86-F1
#
_entry.id   AF-A0A0L8ID86-F1
#
_cell.length_a   1.000
_cell.length_b   1.000
_cell.length_c   1.000
_cell.angle_alpha   90.00
_cell.angle_beta   90.00
_cell.angle_gamma   90.00
#
_symmetry.space_group_name_H-M   'P 1'
#
loop_
_entity.id
_entity.type
_entity.pdbx_description
1 polymer ?
#
loop_
_entity_poly.entity_id
_entity_poly.type
_entity_poly.pdbx_seq_one_letter_code
_entity_poly.pdbx_strand_id
1 'polypeptide(L)' 'PSDANIPFTLNRLQFPFRLAYSMTINKAQGQTFEKVGIRLPQPVFFHSQLYVAFSRERAMNNIKVRIMTFN' A
#
# COMPACT_ATOMS: atom_id res chain seq x y z
N PRO A 1 11.72 -16.92 -3.30
CA PRO A 1 12.49 -18.01 -2.65
C PRO A 1 13.28 -17.46 -1.46
N SER A 2 12.88 -17.83 -0.23
CA SER A 2 13.59 -17.50 1.00
C SER A 2 14.54 -18.64 1.38
N ASP A 3 15.62 -18.84 0.62
CA ASP A 3 16.71 -19.73 1.01
C ASP A 3 17.73 -18.95 1.82
N ALA A 4 17.30 -18.43 2.97
CA ALA A 4 18.25 -18.12 4.02
C ALA A 4 18.60 -19.47 4.66
N ASN A 5 19.83 -19.96 4.51
CA ASN A 5 20.35 -21.18 5.15
C ASN A 5 20.42 -21.00 6.68
N ILE A 6 19.27 -20.82 7.33
CA ILE A 6 19.13 -20.67 8.78
C ILE A 6 18.68 -22.02 9.35
N PRO A 7 19.35 -22.53 10.40
CA PRO A 7 19.10 -23.88 10.93
C PRO A 7 17.82 -23.99 11.77
N PHE A 8 16.89 -23.04 11.65
CA PHE A 8 15.65 -23.00 12.43
C PHE A 8 14.53 -22.29 11.67
N THR A 9 13.29 -22.64 12.03
CA THR A 9 12.09 -21.99 11.50
C THR A 9 11.76 -20.74 12.30
N LEU A 10 11.60 -19.60 11.62
CA LEU A 10 11.11 -18.37 12.24
C LEU A 10 9.59 -18.44 12.42
N ASN A 11 9.14 -18.47 13.67
CA ASN A 11 7.72 -18.41 14.03
C ASN A 11 7.35 -16.99 14.49
N ARG A 12 6.24 -16.46 13.98
CA ARG A 12 5.74 -15.12 14.34
C ARG A 12 4.50 -15.23 15.22
N LEU A 13 4.61 -14.78 16.47
CA LEU A 13 3.47 -14.60 17.37
C LEU A 13 3.11 -13.11 17.43
N GLN A 14 2.01 -12.72 16.80
CA GLN A 14 1.50 -11.35 16.84
C GLN A 14 -0.01 -11.34 16.71
N PHE A 15 -0.68 -10.42 17.41
CA PHE A 15 -2.11 -10.24 17.25
C PHE A 15 -2.49 -9.87 15.81
N PRO A 16 -3.61 -10.40 15.27
CA PRO A 16 -4.01 -10.20 13.88
C PRO A 16 -4.71 -8.86 13.64
N PHE A 17 -4.23 -7.77 14.23
CA PHE A 17 -4.75 -6.42 13.99
C PHE A 17 -3.63 -5.44 13.60
N ARG A 18 -3.98 -4.44 12.80
CA ARG A 18 -3.09 -3.35 12.34
C ARG A 18 -3.89 -2.05 12.34
N LEU A 19 -3.24 -0.94 12.71
CA LEU A 19 -3.81 0.39 12.50
C LEU A 19 -4.02 0.58 10.98
N ALA A 20 -5.27 0.77 10.55
CA ALA A 20 -5.64 0.65 9.13
C ALA A 20 -6.08 1.95 8.46
N TYR A 21 -5.89 3.11 9.11
CA TYR A 21 -6.28 4.39 8.52
C TYR A 21 -5.44 4.77 7.28
N SER A 22 -4.17 4.38 7.27
CA SER A 22 -3.27 4.53 6.14
C SER A 22 -2.54 3.22 5.90
N MET A 23 -2.46 2.80 4.65
CA MET A 23 -1.75 1.59 4.24
C MET A 23 -0.90 1.88 3.01
N THR A 24 0.11 1.04 2.79
CA THR A 24 0.95 1.15 1.60
C THR A 24 0.19 0.64 0.36
N ILE A 25 0.53 1.17 -0.81
CA ILE A 25 -0.10 0.77 -2.10
C ILE A 25 -0.05 -0.75 -2.29
N ASN A 26 1.09 -1.37 -1.99
CA ASN A 26 1.25 -2.83 -2.13
C ASN A 26 0.34 -3.62 -1.18
N LYS A 27 -0.02 -3.06 -0.02
CA LYS A 27 -0.95 -3.70 0.93
C LYS A 27 -2.41 -3.50 0.54
N ALA A 28 -2.73 -2.40 -0.14
CA ALA A 28 -4.07 -2.13 -0.67
C ALA A 28 -4.40 -2.98 -1.92
N GLN A 29 -3.41 -3.61 -2.54
CA GLN A 29 -3.63 -4.44 -3.74
C GLN A 29 -4.67 -5.54 -3.47
N GLY A 30 -5.67 -5.62 -4.33
CA GLY A 30 -6.78 -6.58 -4.20
C GLY A 30 -7.94 -6.09 -3.32
N GLN A 31 -7.82 -4.91 -2.69
CA GLN A 31 -8.90 -4.31 -1.90
C GLN A 31 -9.68 -3.27 -2.71
N THR A 32 -10.93 -3.02 -2.31
CA THR A 32 -11.79 -1.96 -2.84
C THR A 32 -12.25 -1.08 -1.67
N PHE A 33 -12.22 0.23 -1.84
CA PHE A 33 -12.69 1.20 -0.86
C PHE A 33 -13.75 2.11 -1.47
N GLU A 34 -14.56 2.75 -0.62
CA GLU A 34 -15.55 3.74 -1.04
C GLU A 34 -14.93 5.13 -1.27
N LYS A 35 -13.88 5.47 -0.51
CA LYS A 35 -13.12 6.74 -0.62
C LYS A 35 -11.65 6.48 -0.36
N VAL A 36 -10.78 7.10 -1.16
CA VAL A 36 -9.33 6.88 -1.06
C VAL A 36 -8.59 8.20 -1.09
N GLY A 37 -7.66 8.38 -0.13
CA GLY A 37 -6.63 9.41 -0.17
C GLY A 37 -5.30 8.80 -0.59
N ILE A 38 -4.76 9.21 -1.73
CA ILE A 38 -3.44 8.81 -2.22
C ILE A 38 -2.44 9.90 -1.84
N ARG A 39 -1.55 9.61 -0.89
CA ARG A 39 -0.46 10.51 -0.49
C ARG A 39 0.86 10.02 -1.09
N LEU A 40 1.46 10.84 -1.93
CA LEU A 40 2.76 10.58 -2.57
C LEU A 40 3.80 11.56 -1.99
N PRO A 41 4.50 11.18 -0.90
CA PRO A 41 5.59 12.00 -0.36
C PRO A 41 6.86 11.97 -1.23
N GLN A 42 6.96 10.97 -2.11
CA GLN A 42 8.05 10.77 -3.07
C GLN A 42 7.44 10.21 -4.37
N PRO A 43 8.14 10.32 -5.51
CA PRO A 43 7.74 9.67 -6.76
C PRO A 43 7.53 8.16 -6.56
N VAL A 44 6.55 7.59 -7.28
CA VAL A 44 6.36 6.13 -7.29
C VAL A 44 7.57 5.44 -7.90
N PHE A 45 7.99 4.33 -7.32
CA PHE A 45 9.23 3.65 -7.73
C PHE A 45 9.00 2.58 -8.79
N PHE A 46 7.79 2.03 -8.91
CA PHE A 46 7.50 0.94 -9.82
C PHE A 46 6.30 1.24 -10.73
N HIS A 47 6.37 0.72 -11.96
CA HIS A 47 5.49 1.04 -13.08
C HIS A 47 3.98 0.94 -12.77
N SER A 48 3.57 -0.04 -11.96
CA SER A 48 2.15 -0.31 -11.72
C SER A 48 1.60 0.25 -10.40
N GLN A 49 2.40 0.92 -9.57
CA GLN A 49 1.95 1.32 -8.24
C GLN A 49 0.86 2.39 -8.27
N LEU A 50 1.03 3.36 -9.16
CA LEU A 50 0.04 4.42 -9.34
C LEU A 50 -1.27 3.79 -9.82
N TYR A 51 -1.23 2.92 -10.83
CA TYR A 51 -2.40 2.18 -11.29
C TYR A 51 -3.07 1.36 -10.16
N VAL A 52 -2.29 0.65 -9.36
CA VAL A 52 -2.82 -0.08 -8.20
C VAL A 52 -3.53 0.88 -7.24
N ALA A 53 -2.95 2.04 -6.91
CA ALA A 53 -3.56 3.00 -6.00
C ALA A 53 -4.90 3.58 -6.54
N PHE A 54 -4.94 3.96 -7.82
CA PHE A 54 -6.14 4.53 -8.43
C PHE A 54 -7.25 3.49 -8.62
N SER A 55 -6.90 2.24 -8.94
CA SER A 55 -7.87 1.15 -9.13
C SER A 55 -8.52 0.64 -7.83
N ARG A 56 -8.18 1.20 -6.66
CA ARG A 56 -8.81 0.80 -5.39
C ARG A 56 -10.18 1.42 -5.15
N GLU A 57 -10.59 2.38 -5.98
CA GLU A 57 -11.87 3.05 -5.90
C GLU A 57 -12.46 3.14 -7.33
N ARG A 58 -13.80 3.15 -7.46
CA ARG A 58 -14.50 3.03 -8.75
C ARG A 58 -14.91 4.38 -9.37
N ALA A 59 -15.19 5.40 -8.56
CA ALA A 59 -15.63 6.72 -8.98
C ALA A 59 -14.59 7.80 -8.67
N MET A 60 -13.97 8.36 -9.71
CA MET A 60 -12.89 9.36 -9.61
C MET A 60 -13.12 10.49 -8.58
N ASN A 61 -14.37 10.93 -8.38
CA ASN A 61 -14.76 11.95 -7.40
C ASN A 61 -14.44 11.58 -5.94
N ASN A 62 -14.26 10.30 -5.63
CA ASN A 62 -13.93 9.77 -4.32
C ASN A 62 -12.41 9.57 -4.11
N ILE A 63 -11.59 9.88 -5.13
CA ILE A 63 -10.15 9.79 -5.07
C ILE A 63 -9.56 11.18 -4.83
N LYS A 64 -8.77 11.34 -3.77
CA LYS A 64 -7.99 12.56 -3.51
C LYS A 64 -6.51 12.26 -3.58
N VAL A 65 -5.76 13.04 -4.35
CA VAL A 65 -4.32 12.86 -4.53
C VAL A 65 -3.58 14.04 -3.92
N ARG A 66 -2.56 13.75 -3.10
CA ARG A 66 -1.65 14.76 -2.54
C ARG A 66 -0.21 14.38 -2.87
N ILE A 67 0.42 15.19 -3.71
CA ILE A 67 1.85 15.11 -4.04
C ILE A 67 2.59 16.08 -3.12
N MET A 68 3.63 15.62 -2.43
CA MET A 68 4.50 16.51 -1.67
C MET A 68 5.79 16.69 -2.46
N THR A 69 5.94 17.86 -3.09
CA THR A 69 7.18 18.26 -3.73
C THR A 69 8.05 18.96 -2.67
N PHE A 70 9.28 18.50 -2.47
CA PHE A 70 10.28 19.27 -1.75
C PHE A 70 10.93 20.22 -2.76
N ASN A 71 10.92 21.53 -2.47
CA ASN A 71 11.65 22.53 -3.25
C ASN A 71 13.16 22.37 -3.08
#